data_AF-A0A951TEP4-F1
#
_entry.id   AF-A0A951TEP4-F1
#
_cell.length_a   1.000
_cell.length_b   1.000
_cell.length_c   1.000
_cell.angle_alpha   90.00
_cell.angle_beta   90.00
_cell.angle_gamma   90.00
#
_symmetry.space_group_name_H-M   'P 1'
#
loop_
_entity.id
_entity.type
_entity.pdbx_description
1 polymer ?
#
loop_
_entity_poly.entity_id
_entity_poly.type
_entity_poly.pdbx_seq_one_letter_code
_entity_poly.pdbx_strand_id
1 'polypeptide(L)'
;MTTPEEPNSRMSAAPQFFFACMGVLAAWFGGMWLLWMAGVESIYAHPTPFYALFAPVLPSLKGLLPALAALGVGAWLLPRSAVGAHLLDPDSPPPDAARTRRFLAGVFVFLCLFACAVAMCRNGLHGVSQAYQREAYEYVGDIGKTSSIRALFSRWLEIHPYLSMHSKVHPPGPVALLWALSMLATRDALALSLATVLFGSLAVFPLFGWLRALFGPRAAAAGVLLYAVTPSVVLFTATSADILFTPFTLAALWLFDRALRENRPAAAAGAGAAYAAATLLKFSLLGLGAWFGLCGMALLARRAAWPALLRTAAIMLAAFLAVHGLVRLWSGFDYLAAFQAAMAQFNLDQHHLDEITPRYPGIYFRLLFNPATWFYFAGIPVSLLFLRRCCTLRGVSPNDGGGGAAALGPRATLLLLAATAVAFNFLYLARGEGERSALYLFPFLIAPAAHFLTEDRRAGLLPAALAAMAAQCLLTEAVFYTYW
;
A
#
# COMPACT_ATOMS: atom_id res chain seq x y z
N MET A 1 -9.61 -57.08 13.50
CA MET A 1 -9.16 -56.42 12.26
C MET A 1 -8.94 -54.96 12.58
N THR A 2 -7.70 -54.64 12.95
CA THR A 2 -7.19 -53.28 13.08
C THR A 2 -7.02 -52.72 11.68
N THR A 3 -7.76 -51.66 11.36
CA THR A 3 -7.52 -50.87 10.15
C THR A 3 -6.08 -50.36 10.17
N PRO A 4 -5.30 -50.49 9.08
CA PRO A 4 -3.96 -49.96 9.03
C PRO A 4 -4.03 -48.44 9.14
N GLU A 5 -3.28 -47.85 10.07
CA GLU A 5 -2.99 -46.42 10.06
C GLU A 5 -2.32 -46.09 8.71
N GLU A 6 -2.95 -45.21 7.93
CA GLU A 6 -2.33 -44.67 6.73
C GLU A 6 -1.01 -43.98 7.08
N PRO A 7 0.06 -44.23 6.33
CA PRO A 7 1.36 -43.65 6.58
C PRO A 7 1.35 -42.14 6.29
N ASN A 8 1.33 -41.35 7.36
CA ASN A 8 2.19 -40.18 7.59
C ASN A 8 2.54 -39.29 6.37
N SER A 9 1.56 -38.85 5.57
CA SER A 9 1.76 -37.91 4.45
C SER A 9 1.62 -36.43 4.85
N ARG A 10 1.63 -36.12 6.15
CA ARG A 10 1.44 -34.76 6.67
C ARG A 10 2.75 -33.98 6.62
N MET A 11 3.12 -33.49 5.43
CA MET A 11 3.93 -32.28 5.37
C MET A 11 3.29 -31.22 6.26
N SER A 12 4.10 -30.53 7.08
CA SER A 12 3.59 -29.45 7.92
C SER A 12 2.89 -28.39 7.05
N ALA A 13 1.87 -27.73 7.60
CA ALA A 13 1.01 -26.81 6.83
C ALA A 13 1.78 -25.64 6.17
N ALA A 14 2.95 -25.28 6.70
CA ALA A 14 3.79 -24.20 6.21
C ALA A 14 4.47 -24.49 4.85
N PRO A 15 5.23 -25.60 4.67
CA PRO A 15 5.71 -26.03 3.35
C PRO A 15 4.61 -26.14 2.29
N GLN A 16 3.47 -26.76 2.62
CA GLN A 16 2.35 -26.88 1.69
C GLN A 16 1.83 -25.51 1.25
N PHE A 17 1.65 -24.58 2.19
CA PHE A 17 1.23 -23.22 1.88
C PHE A 17 2.26 -22.47 1.03
N PHE A 18 3.54 -22.58 1.35
CA PHE A 18 4.62 -21.98 0.56
C PHE A 18 4.61 -22.48 -0.88
N PHE A 19 4.60 -23.81 -1.09
CA PHE A 19 4.60 -24.40 -2.42
C PHE A 19 3.32 -24.07 -3.20
N ALA A 20 2.16 -24.00 -2.54
CA ALA A 20 0.93 -23.53 -3.18
C ALA A 20 1.06 -22.08 -3.68
N CYS A 21 1.64 -21.18 -2.87
CA CYS A 21 1.88 -19.80 -3.28
C CYS A 21 2.86 -19.73 -4.46
N MET A 22 3.94 -20.49 -4.42
CA MET A 22 4.92 -20.54 -5.51
C MET A 22 4.34 -21.17 -6.78
N GLY A 23 3.46 -22.16 -6.66
CA GLY A 23 2.75 -22.75 -7.79
C GLY A 23 1.82 -21.75 -8.47
N VAL A 24 1.07 -20.96 -7.70
CA VAL A 24 0.24 -19.87 -8.25
C VAL A 24 1.11 -18.80 -8.91
N LEU A 25 2.23 -18.41 -8.30
CA LEU A 25 3.17 -17.46 -8.91
C LEU A 25 3.77 -17.99 -10.22
N ALA A 26 4.15 -19.26 -10.25
CA ALA A 26 4.65 -19.91 -11.46
C ALA A 26 3.58 -19.99 -12.56
N ALA A 27 2.31 -20.26 -12.19
CA ALA A 27 1.20 -20.23 -13.13
C ALA A 27 0.98 -18.83 -13.72
N TRP A 28 1.09 -17.78 -12.91
CA TRP A 28 1.09 -16.40 -13.39
C TRP A 28 2.21 -16.20 -14.41
N PHE A 29 3.47 -16.46 -14.06
CA PHE A 29 4.59 -16.27 -14.99
C PHE A 29 4.48 -17.11 -16.25
N GLY A 30 4.04 -18.37 -16.14
CA GLY A 30 3.81 -19.24 -17.29
C GLY A 30 2.74 -18.68 -18.24
N GLY A 31 1.63 -18.18 -17.69
CA GLY A 31 0.61 -17.50 -18.48
C GLY A 31 1.14 -16.24 -19.19
N MET A 32 1.93 -15.42 -18.49
CA MET A 32 2.53 -14.21 -19.07
C MET A 32 3.53 -14.56 -20.18
N TRP A 33 4.35 -15.59 -19.98
CA TRP A 33 5.31 -16.06 -20.96
C TRP A 33 4.62 -16.61 -22.22
N LEU A 34 3.52 -17.37 -22.07
CA LEU A 34 2.73 -17.84 -23.20
C LEU A 34 2.09 -16.70 -23.98
N LEU A 35 1.53 -15.68 -23.30
CA LEU A 35 0.98 -14.49 -23.94
C LEU A 35 2.06 -13.72 -24.72
N TRP A 36 3.22 -13.50 -24.09
CA TRP A 36 4.36 -12.86 -24.74
C TRP A 36 4.83 -13.65 -25.96
N MET A 37 4.90 -14.98 -25.88
CA MET A 37 5.26 -15.83 -27.01
C MET A 37 4.24 -15.80 -28.15
N ALA A 38 2.97 -15.54 -27.84
CA ALA A 38 1.93 -15.30 -28.84
C ALA A 38 1.95 -13.86 -29.41
N GLY A 39 2.96 -13.05 -29.08
CA GLY A 39 3.08 -11.66 -29.52
C GLY A 39 2.19 -10.68 -28.75
N VAL A 40 1.63 -11.09 -27.62
CA VAL A 40 0.77 -10.25 -26.78
C VAL A 40 1.58 -9.67 -25.63
N GLU A 41 1.98 -8.41 -25.78
CA GLU A 41 2.80 -7.73 -24.78
C GLU A 41 1.97 -7.18 -23.63
N SER A 42 2.40 -7.48 -22.39
CA SER A 42 1.64 -7.21 -21.17
C SER A 42 1.31 -5.74 -20.95
N ILE A 43 2.24 -4.86 -21.31
CA ILE A 43 2.14 -3.43 -21.07
C ILE A 43 1.18 -2.71 -22.04
N TYR A 44 1.07 -3.20 -23.28
CA TYR A 44 0.32 -2.53 -24.36
C TYR A 44 -1.03 -3.19 -24.66
N ALA A 45 -1.07 -4.52 -24.71
CA ALA A 45 -2.28 -5.25 -25.09
C ALA A 45 -3.20 -5.54 -23.89
N HIS A 46 -2.72 -5.29 -22.66
CA HIS A 46 -3.43 -5.55 -21.39
C HIS A 46 -4.09 -6.95 -21.26
N PRO A 47 -3.54 -8.06 -21.80
CA PRO A 47 -4.06 -9.38 -21.43
C PRO A 47 -3.68 -9.72 -19.98
N THR A 48 -2.76 -8.94 -19.42
CA THR A 48 -2.29 -9.03 -18.05
C THR A 48 -2.75 -7.78 -17.31
N PRO A 49 -3.07 -7.92 -16.02
CA PRO A 49 -3.59 -6.81 -15.27
C PRO A 49 -2.50 -5.83 -14.79
N PHE A 50 -1.22 -6.04 -15.13
CA PHE A 50 -0.11 -5.26 -14.59
C PHE A 50 0.55 -4.42 -15.66
N TYR A 51 0.84 -3.16 -15.36
CA TYR A 51 1.57 -2.28 -16.27
C TYR A 51 3.07 -2.48 -16.12
N ALA A 52 3.57 -3.62 -16.61
CA ALA A 52 4.99 -3.96 -16.55
C ALA A 52 5.42 -4.67 -17.83
N LEU A 53 6.65 -4.40 -18.26
CA LEU A 53 7.27 -5.02 -19.43
C LEU A 53 7.84 -6.39 -19.04
N PHE A 54 7.50 -7.45 -19.77
CA PHE A 54 8.14 -8.74 -19.61
C PHE A 54 9.56 -8.67 -20.18
N ALA A 55 10.54 -8.47 -19.30
CA ALA A 55 11.94 -8.25 -19.67
C ALA A 55 12.83 -9.01 -18.70
N PRO A 56 12.88 -10.36 -18.79
CA PRO A 56 13.58 -11.18 -17.83
C PRO A 56 15.07 -10.87 -17.83
N VAL A 57 15.60 -10.60 -16.64
CA VAL A 57 17.02 -10.42 -16.37
C VAL A 57 17.43 -11.47 -15.36
N LEU A 58 18.55 -12.15 -15.61
CA LEU A 58 19.22 -12.94 -14.58
C LEU A 58 20.02 -11.99 -13.71
N PRO A 59 19.57 -11.69 -12.47
CA PRO A 59 20.27 -10.73 -11.63
C PRO A 59 21.65 -11.30 -11.31
N SER A 60 22.69 -10.46 -11.40
CA SER A 60 24.02 -10.89 -10.95
C SER A 60 23.97 -11.21 -9.45
N LEU A 61 24.85 -12.09 -8.97
CA LEU A 61 24.97 -12.37 -7.53
C LEU A 61 25.19 -11.08 -6.73
N LYS A 62 25.93 -10.11 -7.29
CA LYS A 62 26.14 -8.78 -6.71
C LYS A 62 24.85 -7.96 -6.58
N GLY A 63 23.92 -8.11 -7.52
CA GLY A 63 22.60 -7.46 -7.48
C GLY A 63 21.66 -8.09 -6.46
N LEU A 64 21.74 -9.41 -6.24
CA LEU A 64 20.90 -10.12 -5.27
C LEU A 64 21.42 -10.06 -3.83
N LEU A 65 22.74 -9.95 -3.65
CA LEU A 65 23.39 -10.02 -2.34
C LEU A 65 22.79 -9.03 -1.32
N PRO A 66 22.51 -7.75 -1.64
CA PRO A 66 21.89 -6.83 -0.69
C PRO A 66 20.52 -7.30 -0.22
N ALA A 67 19.71 -7.86 -1.11
CA ALA A 67 18.35 -8.31 -0.77
C ALA A 67 18.40 -9.58 0.07
N LEU A 68 19.26 -10.54 -0.29
CA LEU A 68 19.50 -11.75 0.50
C LEU A 68 20.07 -11.42 1.89
N ALA A 69 20.96 -10.43 1.98
CA ALA A 69 21.49 -9.96 3.27
C ALA A 69 20.40 -9.32 4.13
N ALA A 70 19.58 -8.42 3.56
CA ALA A 70 18.45 -7.81 4.27
C ALA A 70 17.46 -8.87 4.78
N LEU A 71 17.12 -9.86 3.94
CA LEU A 71 16.25 -10.99 4.31
C LEU A 71 16.88 -11.89 5.38
N GLY A 72 18.17 -12.22 5.26
CA GLY A 72 18.89 -13.03 6.24
C GLY A 72 18.97 -12.36 7.60
N VAL A 73 19.31 -11.06 7.64
CA VAL A 73 19.32 -10.26 8.88
C VAL A 73 17.92 -10.15 9.47
N GLY A 74 16.91 -9.86 8.65
CA GLY A 74 15.51 -9.80 9.09
C GLY A 74 15.03 -11.13 9.70
N ALA A 75 15.28 -12.25 9.01
CA ALA A 75 14.94 -13.59 9.49
C ALA A 75 15.70 -13.99 10.76
N TRP A 76 16.94 -13.53 10.93
CA TRP A 76 17.74 -13.77 12.13
C TRP A 76 17.28 -12.93 13.32
N LEU A 77 16.93 -11.65 13.10
CA LEU A 77 16.48 -10.71 14.13
C LEU A 77 15.05 -10.93 14.58
N LEU A 78 14.14 -11.34 13.68
CA LEU A 78 12.73 -11.52 13.97
C LEU A 78 12.47 -12.40 15.22
N PRO A 79 12.94 -13.67 15.29
CA PRO A 79 12.72 -14.51 16.46
C PRO A 79 13.47 -14.04 17.71
N ARG A 80 14.52 -13.21 17.56
CA ARG A 80 15.30 -12.64 18.68
C ARG A 80 14.66 -11.39 19.27
N SER A 81 13.78 -10.73 18.51
CA SER A 81 12.99 -9.61 19.02
C SER A 81 11.86 -10.14 19.91
N ALA A 82 11.58 -9.48 21.03
CA ALA A 82 10.49 -9.91 21.91
C ALA A 82 9.12 -9.91 21.21
N VAL A 83 8.91 -8.98 20.27
CA VAL A 83 7.68 -8.93 19.47
C VAL A 83 7.61 -10.13 18.52
N GLY A 84 8.69 -10.46 17.82
CA GLY A 84 8.72 -11.59 16.90
C GLY A 84 8.68 -12.93 17.63
N ALA A 85 9.32 -13.07 18.79
CA ALA A 85 9.18 -14.23 19.67
C ALA A 85 7.70 -14.43 20.08
N HIS A 86 7.04 -13.39 20.61
CA HIS A 86 5.62 -13.43 20.96
C HIS A 86 4.68 -13.62 19.75
N LEU A 87 5.12 -13.21 18.56
CA LEU A 87 4.36 -13.41 17.33
C LEU A 87 4.39 -14.88 16.90
N LEU A 88 5.57 -15.50 16.92
CA LEU A 88 5.80 -16.89 16.53
C LEU A 88 5.34 -17.89 17.60
N ASP A 89 5.42 -17.49 18.87
CA ASP A 89 4.98 -18.24 20.03
C ASP A 89 4.06 -17.38 20.91
N PRO A 90 2.73 -17.59 20.85
CA PRO A 90 1.75 -16.92 21.71
C PRO A 90 2.07 -16.96 23.21
N ASP A 91 2.70 -18.03 23.67
CA ASP A 91 2.90 -18.32 25.08
C ASP A 91 4.13 -17.57 25.64
N SER A 92 4.97 -17.04 24.75
CA SER A 92 6.05 -16.12 25.11
C SER A 92 5.50 -14.81 25.71
N PRO A 93 6.22 -14.16 26.65
CA PRO A 93 5.73 -12.94 27.31
C PRO A 93 5.40 -11.81 26.33
N PRO A 94 4.29 -11.06 26.54
CA PRO A 94 3.94 -9.95 25.67
C PRO A 94 5.02 -8.85 25.74
N PRO A 95 5.36 -8.23 24.59
CA PRO A 95 6.40 -7.21 24.54
C PRO A 95 5.95 -5.91 25.23
N ASP A 96 6.85 -5.29 25.99
CA ASP A 96 6.66 -3.92 26.50
C ASP A 96 6.73 -2.86 25.38
N ALA A 97 6.34 -1.63 25.70
CA ALA A 97 6.29 -0.54 24.72
C ALA A 97 7.67 -0.18 24.13
N ALA A 98 8.77 -0.33 24.88
CA ALA A 98 10.10 -0.03 24.39
C ALA A 98 10.57 -1.09 23.39
N ARG A 99 10.30 -2.36 23.65
CA ARG A 99 10.56 -3.49 22.74
C ARG A 99 9.71 -3.37 21.48
N THR A 100 8.45 -2.96 21.59
CA THR A 100 7.60 -2.67 20.42
C THR A 100 8.19 -1.53 19.57
N ARG A 101 8.64 -0.43 20.17
CA ARG A 101 9.28 0.67 19.42
C ARG A 101 10.54 0.22 18.67
N ARG A 102 11.40 -0.59 19.31
CA ARG A 102 12.60 -1.16 18.67
C ARG A 102 12.25 -2.09 17.51
N PHE A 103 11.24 -2.93 17.68
CA PHE A 103 10.73 -3.78 16.61
C PHE A 103 10.25 -2.94 15.42
N LEU A 104 9.44 -1.90 15.65
CA LEU A 104 8.95 -1.03 14.57
C LEU A 104 10.09 -0.27 13.87
N ALA A 105 11.07 0.22 14.61
CA ALA A 105 12.27 0.80 14.03
C ALA A 105 13.03 -0.22 13.17
N GLY A 106 13.12 -1.47 13.61
CA GLY A 106 13.70 -2.57 12.83
C GLY A 106 12.92 -2.85 11.54
N VAL A 107 11.59 -2.88 11.58
CA VAL A 107 10.73 -3.07 10.40
C VAL A 107 10.85 -1.89 9.43
N PHE A 108 10.92 -0.65 9.95
CA PHE A 108 11.17 0.55 9.16
C PHE A 108 12.51 0.46 8.41
N VAL A 109 13.60 0.16 9.12
CA VAL A 109 14.93 0.01 8.51
C VAL A 109 14.94 -1.14 7.50
N PHE A 110 14.30 -2.27 7.84
CA PHE A 110 14.17 -3.41 6.93
C PHE A 110 13.45 -3.03 5.64
N LEU A 111 12.30 -2.33 5.70
CA LEU A 111 11.58 -1.89 4.50
C LEU A 111 12.45 -0.97 3.63
N CYS A 112 13.11 0.03 4.23
CA CYS A 112 14.02 0.92 3.49
C CYS A 112 15.11 0.13 2.74
N LEU A 113 15.80 -0.77 3.46
CA LEU A 113 16.89 -1.55 2.89
C LEU A 113 16.39 -2.56 1.85
N PHE A 114 15.29 -3.25 2.13
CA PHE A 114 14.76 -4.28 1.25
C PHE A 114 14.18 -3.68 -0.04
N ALA A 115 13.45 -2.56 0.03
CA ALA A 115 12.97 -1.86 -1.16
C ALA A 115 14.13 -1.39 -2.06
N CYS A 116 15.15 -0.75 -1.48
CA CYS A 116 16.36 -0.36 -2.23
C CYS A 116 17.07 -1.59 -2.81
N ALA A 117 17.22 -2.66 -2.03
CA ALA A 117 17.91 -3.86 -2.47
C ALA A 117 17.19 -4.59 -3.62
N VAL A 118 15.85 -4.64 -3.58
CA VAL A 118 15.05 -5.16 -4.69
C VAL A 118 15.25 -4.28 -5.93
N ALA A 119 15.11 -2.95 -5.81
CA ALA A 119 15.38 -2.03 -6.92
C ALA A 119 16.79 -2.18 -7.53
N MET A 120 17.78 -2.54 -6.71
CA MET A 120 19.16 -2.80 -7.16
C MET A 120 19.35 -4.11 -7.95
N CYS A 121 18.37 -5.02 -7.97
CA CYS A 121 18.52 -6.33 -8.59
C CYS A 121 18.84 -6.26 -10.10
N ARG A 122 18.30 -5.27 -10.80
CA ARG A 122 18.53 -5.07 -12.25
C ARG A 122 19.84 -4.34 -12.54
N ASN A 123 19.94 -3.10 -12.07
CA ASN A 123 20.98 -2.15 -12.49
C ASN A 123 21.81 -1.60 -11.32
N GLY A 124 21.87 -2.32 -10.18
CA GLY A 124 22.56 -1.83 -9.00
C GLY A 124 21.97 -0.51 -8.49
N LEU A 125 22.81 0.40 -7.98
CA LEU A 125 22.34 1.68 -7.45
C LEU A 125 21.54 2.51 -8.45
N HIS A 126 21.78 2.34 -9.76
CA HIS A 126 21.02 3.04 -10.78
C HIS A 126 19.52 2.71 -10.69
N GLY A 127 19.14 1.47 -10.38
CA GLY A 127 17.73 1.09 -10.23
C GLY A 127 17.01 1.91 -9.14
N VAL A 128 17.71 2.25 -8.05
CA VAL A 128 17.15 3.11 -6.99
C VAL A 128 16.93 4.54 -7.48
N SER A 129 17.86 5.08 -8.28
CA SER A 129 17.80 6.47 -8.74
C SER A 129 17.00 6.69 -10.03
N GLN A 130 16.74 5.64 -10.81
CA GLN A 130 16.34 5.74 -12.21
C GLN A 130 15.04 6.54 -12.41
N ALA A 131 14.03 6.30 -11.57
CA ALA A 131 12.76 7.04 -11.63
C ALA A 131 12.98 8.56 -11.47
N TYR A 132 13.95 8.97 -10.63
CA TYR A 132 14.24 10.36 -10.35
C TYR A 132 15.10 11.05 -11.42
N GLN A 133 15.48 10.34 -12.48
CA GLN A 133 16.17 10.90 -13.65
C GLN A 133 15.22 11.20 -14.81
N ARG A 134 13.95 10.74 -14.73
CA ARG A 134 12.96 10.87 -15.80
C ARG A 134 12.18 12.18 -15.69
N GLU A 135 12.89 13.31 -15.79
CA GLU A 135 12.34 14.66 -15.53
C GLU A 135 11.12 15.03 -16.40
N ALA A 136 11.00 14.48 -17.61
CA ALA A 136 9.84 14.73 -18.46
C ALA A 136 8.56 14.01 -18.00
N TYR A 137 8.70 12.88 -17.30
CA TYR A 137 7.59 12.01 -16.89
C TYR A 137 7.24 12.18 -15.42
N GLU A 138 8.25 12.32 -14.57
CA GLU A 138 8.12 12.26 -13.12
C GLU A 138 8.17 13.64 -12.46
N TYR A 139 7.53 13.75 -11.29
CA TYR A 139 7.39 14.97 -10.49
C TYR A 139 8.71 15.71 -10.21
N VAL A 140 9.83 14.99 -10.21
CA VAL A 140 11.18 15.54 -9.96
C VAL A 140 11.53 16.64 -10.96
N GLY A 141 11.11 16.52 -12.22
CA GLY A 141 11.39 17.52 -13.25
C GLY A 141 10.63 18.82 -13.07
N ASP A 142 9.63 18.85 -12.17
CA ASP A 142 8.87 20.06 -11.87
C ASP A 142 9.44 20.86 -10.68
N ILE A 143 10.44 20.31 -9.99
CA ILE A 143 11.11 20.99 -8.88
C ILE A 143 11.84 22.23 -9.39
N GLY A 144 11.40 23.40 -8.94
CA GLY A 144 12.01 24.67 -9.32
C GLY A 144 11.54 25.26 -10.66
N LYS A 145 10.48 24.70 -11.29
CA LYS A 145 9.79 25.39 -12.41
C LYS A 145 9.14 26.71 -12.01
N THR A 146 8.98 26.93 -10.71
CA THR A 146 8.53 28.20 -10.13
C THR A 146 9.54 28.70 -9.09
N SER A 147 9.41 29.95 -8.66
CA SER A 147 10.37 30.59 -7.73
C SER A 147 10.27 30.10 -6.28
N SER A 148 9.15 29.50 -5.87
CA SER A 148 8.94 28.92 -4.54
C SER A 148 7.81 27.89 -4.53
N ILE A 149 7.71 27.07 -3.49
CA ILE A 149 6.57 26.15 -3.31
C ILE A 149 5.24 26.94 -3.28
N ARG A 150 5.21 28.13 -2.68
CA ARG A 150 4.02 28.99 -2.74
C ARG A 150 3.66 29.36 -4.18
N ALA A 151 4.67 29.74 -4.97
CA ALA A 151 4.49 30.08 -6.38
C ALA A 151 3.96 28.89 -7.20
N LEU A 152 4.47 27.68 -6.94
CA LEU A 152 3.99 26.42 -7.54
C LEU A 152 2.48 26.25 -7.39
N PHE A 153 1.97 26.42 -6.16
CA PHE A 153 0.54 26.33 -5.88
C PHE A 153 -0.24 27.48 -6.54
N SER A 154 0.26 28.72 -6.42
CA SER A 154 -0.44 29.90 -6.93
C SER A 154 -0.59 29.92 -8.46
N ARG A 155 0.40 29.36 -9.17
CA ARG A 155 0.48 29.36 -10.63
C ARG A 155 0.20 27.98 -11.23
N TRP A 156 -0.32 27.04 -10.45
CA TRP A 156 -0.46 25.64 -10.87
C TRP A 156 -1.18 25.48 -12.20
N LEU A 157 -2.30 26.19 -12.38
CA LEU A 157 -3.08 26.17 -13.62
C LEU A 157 -2.36 26.84 -14.79
N GLU A 158 -1.60 27.90 -14.53
CA GLU A 158 -0.82 28.61 -15.55
C GLU A 158 0.31 27.73 -16.10
N ILE A 159 1.00 27.02 -15.22
CA ILE A 159 2.14 26.16 -15.60
C ILE A 159 1.72 24.75 -16.02
N HIS A 160 0.45 24.37 -15.82
CA HIS A 160 -0.06 23.02 -16.07
C HIS A 160 0.34 22.43 -17.43
N PRO A 161 0.28 23.17 -18.56
CA PRO A 161 0.71 22.65 -19.86
C PRO A 161 2.19 22.24 -19.93
N TYR A 162 3.03 22.83 -19.08
CA TYR A 162 4.48 22.64 -19.05
C TYR A 162 4.95 21.66 -17.96
N LEU A 163 4.03 21.11 -17.16
CA LEU A 163 4.36 20.13 -16.13
C LEU A 163 4.79 18.79 -16.73
N SER A 164 5.51 17.97 -15.95
CA SER A 164 5.77 16.57 -16.31
C SER A 164 4.47 15.79 -16.48
N MET A 165 4.53 14.67 -17.21
CA MET A 165 3.36 13.83 -17.52
C MET A 165 2.54 13.48 -16.26
N HIS A 166 3.18 12.97 -15.20
CA HIS A 166 2.46 12.60 -13.98
C HIS A 166 1.92 13.80 -13.22
N SER A 167 2.64 14.94 -13.19
CA SER A 167 2.16 16.15 -12.53
C SER A 167 0.89 16.72 -13.17
N LYS A 168 0.70 16.58 -14.49
CA LYS A 168 -0.50 17.10 -15.16
C LYS A 168 -1.80 16.44 -14.68
N VAL A 169 -1.74 15.21 -14.17
CA VAL A 169 -2.92 14.47 -13.70
C VAL A 169 -3.03 14.41 -12.18
N HIS A 170 -2.20 15.16 -11.46
CA HIS A 170 -2.13 15.19 -9.99
C HIS A 170 -2.24 16.62 -9.44
N PRO A 171 -2.58 16.78 -8.14
CA PRO A 171 -2.44 18.06 -7.45
C PRO A 171 -0.95 18.44 -7.27
N PRO A 172 -0.61 19.69 -6.88
CA PRO A 172 0.76 20.16 -6.68
C PRO A 172 1.53 19.50 -5.53
N GLY A 173 0.86 18.74 -4.66
CA GLY A 173 1.46 18.22 -3.42
C GLY A 173 2.65 17.29 -3.62
N PRO A 174 2.68 16.33 -4.57
CA PRO A 174 3.83 15.46 -4.75
C PRO A 174 5.08 16.24 -5.13
N VAL A 175 4.94 17.21 -6.04
CA VAL A 175 6.05 18.12 -6.43
C VAL A 175 6.49 18.96 -5.24
N ALA A 176 5.55 19.51 -4.46
CA ALA A 176 5.86 20.31 -3.28
C ALA A 176 6.58 19.52 -2.18
N LEU A 177 6.16 18.28 -1.94
CA LEU A 177 6.77 17.40 -0.96
C LEU A 177 8.16 16.94 -1.41
N LEU A 178 8.32 16.57 -2.67
CA LEU A 178 9.65 16.26 -3.23
C LEU A 178 10.57 17.48 -3.21
N TRP A 179 10.06 18.68 -3.50
CA TRP A 179 10.83 19.91 -3.37
C TRP A 179 11.25 20.12 -1.91
N ALA A 180 10.35 19.90 -0.94
CA ALA A 180 10.70 19.95 0.48
C ALA A 180 11.80 18.94 0.87
N LEU A 181 11.71 17.71 0.39
CA LEU A 181 12.73 16.70 0.60
C LEU A 181 14.07 17.07 -0.06
N SER A 182 14.03 17.68 -1.25
CA SER A 182 15.25 18.12 -1.95
C SER A 182 16.00 19.25 -1.23
N MET A 183 15.31 20.02 -0.38
CA MET A 183 15.94 21.03 0.47
C MET A 183 16.71 20.41 1.65
N LEU A 184 16.39 19.17 2.04
CA LEU A 184 17.04 18.44 3.13
C LEU A 184 18.12 17.48 2.64
N ALA A 185 17.87 16.78 1.53
CA ALA A 185 18.80 15.86 0.90
C ALA A 185 19.69 16.62 -0.10
N THR A 186 19.30 16.61 -1.38
CA THR A 186 19.73 17.49 -2.48
C THR A 186 18.74 17.26 -3.64
N ARG A 187 19.01 17.84 -4.83
CA ARG A 187 18.31 17.47 -6.08
C ARG A 187 18.94 16.28 -6.82
N ASP A 188 19.99 15.68 -6.27
CA ASP A 188 20.55 14.46 -6.85
C ASP A 188 19.51 13.33 -6.84
N ALA A 189 19.41 12.59 -7.96
CA ALA A 189 18.39 11.57 -8.16
C ALA A 189 18.44 10.45 -7.12
N LEU A 190 19.65 10.02 -6.74
CA LEU A 190 19.81 8.98 -5.71
C LEU A 190 19.45 9.53 -4.34
N ALA A 191 19.96 10.70 -3.98
CA ALA A 191 19.66 11.33 -2.68
C ALA A 191 18.16 11.56 -2.47
N LEU A 192 17.46 12.06 -3.50
CA LEU A 192 16.02 12.31 -3.45
C LEU A 192 15.19 11.03 -3.43
N SER A 193 15.63 9.99 -4.15
CA SER A 193 15.04 8.64 -4.07
C SER A 193 15.13 8.08 -2.64
N LEU A 194 16.31 8.12 -2.03
CA LEU A 194 16.51 7.66 -0.66
C LEU A 194 15.70 8.47 0.35
N ALA A 195 15.57 9.79 0.17
CA ALA A 195 14.71 10.63 0.99
C ALA A 195 13.23 10.20 0.87
N THR A 196 12.79 9.83 -0.33
CA THR A 196 11.43 9.33 -0.58
C THR A 196 11.21 7.96 0.05
N VAL A 197 12.18 7.05 -0.04
CA VAL A 197 12.15 5.74 0.63
C VAL A 197 12.01 5.91 2.14
N LEU A 198 12.83 6.78 2.74
CA LEU A 198 12.80 7.07 4.17
C LEU A 198 11.45 7.66 4.59
N PHE A 199 10.94 8.65 3.86
CA PHE A 199 9.68 9.30 4.18
C PHE A 199 8.50 8.33 4.00
N GLY A 200 8.43 7.63 2.87
CA GLY A 200 7.38 6.65 2.56
C GLY A 200 7.32 5.52 3.59
N SER A 201 8.49 5.03 4.04
CA SER A 201 8.57 3.95 5.03
C SER A 201 8.05 4.35 6.41
N LEU A 202 7.87 5.65 6.70
CA LEU A 202 7.19 6.12 7.92
C LEU A 202 5.75 5.57 8.03
N ALA A 203 5.15 5.11 6.93
CA ALA A 203 3.87 4.43 6.89
C ALA A 203 3.76 3.22 7.84
N VAL A 204 4.88 2.56 8.16
CA VAL A 204 4.94 1.43 9.11
C VAL A 204 4.34 1.80 10.48
N PHE A 205 4.59 3.01 10.97
CA PHE A 205 4.15 3.42 12.31
C PHE A 205 2.63 3.63 12.43
N PRO A 206 1.97 4.46 11.59
CA PRO A 206 0.52 4.59 11.63
C PRO A 206 -0.17 3.29 11.19
N LEU A 207 0.43 2.47 10.32
CA LEU A 207 -0.11 1.13 10.01
C LEU A 207 -0.19 0.26 11.25
N PHE A 208 0.89 0.14 12.02
CA PHE A 208 0.88 -0.59 13.28
C PHE A 208 -0.17 -0.04 14.23
N GLY A 209 -0.24 1.29 14.36
CA GLY A 209 -1.23 1.97 15.19
C GLY A 209 -2.67 1.61 14.81
N TRP A 210 -2.99 1.65 13.52
CA TRP A 210 -4.31 1.33 12.98
C TRP A 210 -4.66 -0.14 13.19
N LEU A 211 -3.80 -1.06 12.76
CA LEU A 211 -4.05 -2.50 12.90
C LEU A 211 -4.12 -2.94 14.36
N ARG A 212 -3.35 -2.31 15.25
CA ARG A 212 -3.41 -2.59 16.70
C ARG A 212 -4.77 -2.22 17.26
N ALA A 213 -5.35 -1.12 16.79
CA ALA A 213 -6.66 -0.69 17.26
C ALA A 213 -7.80 -1.56 16.70
N LEU A 214 -7.63 -2.10 15.49
CA LEU A 214 -8.60 -3.02 14.88
C LEU A 214 -8.55 -4.44 15.50
N PHE A 215 -7.34 -4.99 15.67
CA PHE A 215 -7.14 -6.43 15.87
C PHE A 215 -6.11 -6.78 16.96
N GLY A 216 -5.59 -5.79 17.67
CA GLY A 216 -4.61 -5.99 18.73
C GLY A 216 -3.15 -6.06 18.24
N PRO A 217 -2.18 -6.06 19.18
CA PRO A 217 -0.76 -5.86 18.89
C PRO A 217 -0.11 -6.97 18.07
N ARG A 218 -0.57 -8.23 18.22
CA ARG A 218 -0.01 -9.37 17.47
C ARG A 218 -0.38 -9.27 15.99
N ALA A 219 -1.66 -9.05 15.67
CA ALA A 219 -2.12 -8.85 14.30
C ALA A 219 -1.46 -7.61 13.67
N ALA A 220 -1.25 -6.55 14.45
CA ALA A 220 -0.52 -5.37 14.00
C ALA A 220 0.94 -5.67 13.65
N ALA A 221 1.64 -6.45 14.48
CA ALA A 221 3.01 -6.87 14.21
C ALA A 221 3.11 -7.74 12.95
N ALA A 222 2.21 -8.71 12.77
CA ALA A 222 2.11 -9.48 11.52
C ALA A 222 1.84 -8.58 10.31
N GLY A 223 0.90 -7.63 10.45
CA GLY A 223 0.51 -6.75 9.36
C GLY A 223 1.63 -5.83 8.88
N VAL A 224 2.44 -5.26 9.79
CA VAL A 224 3.59 -4.44 9.36
C VAL A 224 4.72 -5.26 8.75
N LEU A 225 4.90 -6.52 9.18
CA LEU A 225 5.85 -7.43 8.53
C LEU A 225 5.39 -7.78 7.11
N LEU A 226 4.11 -8.13 6.94
CA LEU A 226 3.52 -8.39 5.62
C LEU A 226 3.62 -7.16 4.71
N TYR A 227 3.30 -5.97 5.23
CA TYR A 227 3.44 -4.71 4.50
C TYR A 227 4.88 -4.48 4.01
N ALA A 228 5.87 -4.75 4.88
CA ALA A 228 7.28 -4.57 4.56
C ALA A 228 7.83 -5.54 3.50
N VAL A 229 7.06 -6.58 3.15
CA VAL A 229 7.39 -7.52 2.06
C VAL A 229 6.31 -7.59 0.98
N THR A 230 5.33 -6.66 0.99
CA THR A 230 4.27 -6.63 -0.02
C THR A 230 4.83 -6.18 -1.36
N PRO A 231 4.66 -6.93 -2.47
CA PRO A 231 5.26 -6.60 -3.77
C PRO A 231 5.05 -5.15 -4.19
N SER A 232 3.82 -4.63 -4.17
CA SER A 232 3.60 -3.22 -4.51
C SER A 232 4.33 -2.25 -3.58
N VAL A 233 4.35 -2.51 -2.28
CA VAL A 233 5.04 -1.65 -1.33
C VAL A 233 6.54 -1.68 -1.61
N VAL A 234 7.14 -2.87 -1.69
CA VAL A 234 8.58 -3.04 -1.88
C VAL A 234 9.05 -2.48 -3.22
N LEU A 235 8.37 -2.85 -4.31
CA LEU A 235 8.75 -2.45 -5.67
C LEU A 235 8.61 -0.93 -5.85
N PHE A 236 7.56 -0.30 -5.34
CA PHE A 236 7.27 1.11 -5.58
C PHE A 236 7.78 2.07 -4.50
N THR A 237 8.29 1.57 -3.36
CA THR A 237 8.89 2.44 -2.33
C THR A 237 10.15 3.15 -2.82
N ALA A 238 11.00 2.46 -3.60
CA ALA A 238 12.23 3.03 -4.16
C ALA A 238 12.04 3.65 -5.56
N THR A 239 10.97 3.27 -6.27
CA THR A 239 10.85 3.53 -7.72
C THR A 239 9.69 4.45 -8.07
N SER A 240 8.91 4.90 -7.10
CA SER A 240 7.77 5.79 -7.32
C SER A 240 7.56 6.79 -6.18
N ALA A 241 7.21 8.02 -6.54
CA ALA A 241 6.78 9.03 -5.59
C ALA A 241 5.40 8.74 -4.97
N ASP A 242 4.63 7.77 -5.50
CA ASP A 242 3.33 7.37 -4.94
C ASP A 242 3.45 6.87 -3.48
N ILE A 243 4.62 6.36 -3.07
CA ILE A 243 4.80 5.96 -1.68
C ILE A 243 4.64 7.13 -0.69
N LEU A 244 4.87 8.37 -1.14
CA LEU A 244 4.85 9.57 -0.29
C LEU A 244 3.48 9.87 0.32
N PHE A 245 2.38 9.41 -0.29
CA PHE A 245 1.05 9.60 0.31
C PHE A 245 0.74 8.61 1.42
N THR A 246 1.45 7.47 1.48
CA THR A 246 1.08 6.36 2.37
C THR A 246 1.18 6.70 3.86
N PRO A 247 2.16 7.50 4.36
CA PRO A 247 2.18 7.92 5.76
C PRO A 247 0.93 8.74 6.13
N PHE A 248 0.48 9.64 5.25
CA PHE A 248 -0.69 10.48 5.49
C PHE A 248 -1.98 9.67 5.43
N THR A 249 -2.12 8.80 4.43
CA THR A 249 -3.28 7.89 4.29
C THR A 249 -3.43 7.01 5.53
N LEU A 250 -2.36 6.36 5.97
CA LEU A 250 -2.41 5.46 7.13
C LEU A 250 -2.57 6.24 8.44
N ALA A 251 -2.00 7.44 8.56
CA ALA A 251 -2.23 8.32 9.70
C ALA A 251 -3.71 8.73 9.78
N ALA A 252 -4.35 9.05 8.66
CA ALA A 252 -5.79 9.36 8.63
C ALA A 252 -6.63 8.18 9.13
N LEU A 253 -6.35 6.95 8.66
CA LEU A 253 -7.03 5.73 9.11
C LEU A 253 -6.83 5.48 10.61
N TRP A 254 -5.59 5.57 11.08
CA TRP A 254 -5.26 5.36 12.48
C TRP A 254 -5.92 6.39 13.40
N LEU A 255 -5.82 7.67 13.06
CA LEU A 255 -6.37 8.76 13.87
C LEU A 255 -7.90 8.77 13.84
N PHE A 256 -8.53 8.38 12.74
CA PHE A 256 -9.97 8.18 12.66
C PHE A 256 -10.45 7.12 13.65
N ASP A 257 -9.81 5.95 13.66
CA ASP A 257 -10.20 4.87 14.56
C ASP A 257 -9.96 5.25 16.03
N ARG A 258 -8.85 5.95 16.34
CA ARG A 258 -8.62 6.54 17.67
C ARG A 258 -9.69 7.57 18.04
N ALA A 259 -10.10 8.42 17.11
CA ALA A 259 -11.12 9.43 17.37
C ALA A 259 -12.46 8.79 17.77
N LEU A 260 -12.85 7.72 17.08
CA LEU A 260 -14.07 6.97 17.37
C LEU A 260 -13.96 6.19 18.69
N ARG A 261 -12.92 5.37 18.84
CA ARG A 261 -12.81 4.43 19.98
C ARG A 261 -12.43 5.12 21.29
N GLU A 262 -11.49 6.07 21.24
CA GLU A 262 -11.02 6.80 22.43
C GLU A 262 -11.84 8.08 22.66
N ASN A 263 -12.79 8.41 21.78
CA ASN A 263 -13.58 9.63 21.84
C ASN A 263 -12.69 10.89 21.96
N ARG A 264 -11.68 11.02 21.08
CA ARG A 264 -10.66 12.08 21.13
C ARG A 264 -10.80 13.12 20.00
N PRO A 265 -11.26 14.35 20.28
CA PRO A 265 -11.39 15.43 19.29
C PRO A 265 -10.10 15.75 18.53
N ALA A 266 -8.95 15.77 19.22
CA ALA A 266 -7.66 16.03 18.59
C ALA A 266 -7.28 14.97 17.55
N ALA A 267 -7.68 13.71 17.78
CA ALA A 267 -7.48 12.64 16.80
C ALA A 267 -8.41 12.83 15.58
N ALA A 268 -9.65 13.29 15.77
CA ALA A 268 -10.54 13.61 14.66
C ALA A 268 -9.99 14.75 13.79
N ALA A 269 -9.46 15.81 14.42
CA ALA A 269 -8.82 16.91 13.71
C ALA A 269 -7.58 16.45 12.95
N GLY A 270 -6.73 15.64 13.59
CA GLY A 270 -5.56 15.04 12.95
C GLY A 270 -5.91 14.11 11.80
N ALA A 271 -7.00 13.32 11.91
CA ALA A 271 -7.49 12.48 10.83
C ALA A 271 -7.94 13.31 9.62
N GLY A 272 -8.68 14.40 9.86
CA GLY A 272 -9.13 15.31 8.81
C GLY A 272 -7.97 16.03 8.12
N ALA A 273 -6.99 16.50 8.89
CA ALA A 273 -5.79 17.14 8.36
C ALA A 273 -4.91 16.18 7.55
N ALA A 274 -4.68 14.96 8.06
CA ALA A 274 -3.93 13.93 7.34
C ALA A 274 -4.64 13.50 6.06
N TYR A 275 -5.98 13.39 6.10
CA TYR A 275 -6.78 13.09 4.92
C TYR A 275 -6.70 14.23 3.88
N ALA A 276 -6.77 15.49 4.30
CA ALA A 276 -6.59 16.63 3.40
C ALA A 276 -5.20 16.63 2.77
N ALA A 277 -4.14 16.41 3.55
CA ALA A 277 -2.78 16.28 3.05
C ALA A 277 -2.64 15.16 2.01
N ALA A 278 -3.24 13.98 2.27
CA ALA A 278 -3.31 12.90 1.30
C ALA A 278 -4.00 13.35 0.00
N THR A 279 -5.14 14.03 0.06
CA THR A 279 -5.84 14.52 -1.14
C THR A 279 -5.10 15.61 -1.90
N LEU A 280 -4.21 16.36 -1.24
CA LEU A 280 -3.28 17.30 -1.89
C LEU A 280 -2.11 16.59 -2.57
N LEU A 281 -1.83 15.33 -2.23
CA LEU A 281 -0.86 14.48 -2.92
C LEU A 281 -1.50 13.75 -4.10
N LYS A 282 -2.75 13.28 -3.97
CA LYS A 282 -3.42 12.53 -5.04
C LYS A 282 -4.94 12.64 -4.97
N PHE A 283 -5.57 12.95 -6.10
CA PHE A 283 -7.03 13.10 -6.18
C PHE A 283 -7.79 11.81 -5.84
N SER A 284 -7.28 10.65 -6.28
CA SER A 284 -7.93 9.35 -6.02
C SER A 284 -7.99 8.99 -4.52
N LEU A 285 -7.18 9.64 -3.69
CA LEU A 285 -7.22 9.43 -2.24
C LEU A 285 -8.50 9.97 -1.61
N LEU A 286 -9.28 10.81 -2.29
CA LEU A 286 -10.67 11.08 -1.89
C LEU A 286 -11.47 9.78 -1.72
N GLY A 287 -11.14 8.73 -2.48
CA GLY A 287 -11.72 7.40 -2.33
C GLY A 287 -11.58 6.80 -0.91
N LEU A 288 -10.56 7.20 -0.13
CA LEU A 288 -10.41 6.79 1.28
C LEU A 288 -11.65 7.12 2.13
N GLY A 289 -12.43 8.13 1.72
CA GLY A 289 -13.72 8.48 2.32
C GLY A 289 -14.72 7.33 2.35
N ALA A 290 -14.60 6.35 1.45
CA ALA A 290 -15.41 5.14 1.45
C ALA A 290 -15.26 4.34 2.75
N TRP A 291 -14.04 4.22 3.30
CA TRP A 291 -13.82 3.56 4.59
C TRP A 291 -14.55 4.30 5.71
N PHE A 292 -14.36 5.62 5.80
CA PHE A 292 -15.01 6.45 6.84
C PHE A 292 -16.53 6.39 6.74
N GLY A 293 -17.08 6.44 5.52
CA GLY A 293 -18.50 6.32 5.25
C GLY A 293 -19.06 4.94 5.62
N LEU A 294 -18.40 3.86 5.20
CA LEU A 294 -18.81 2.49 5.52
C LEU A 294 -18.80 2.21 7.03
N CYS A 295 -17.74 2.64 7.74
CA CYS A 295 -17.70 2.59 9.20
C CYS A 295 -18.80 3.43 9.84
N GLY A 296 -19.03 4.66 9.35
CA GLY A 296 -20.09 5.53 9.82
C GLY A 296 -21.47 4.90 9.67
N MET A 297 -21.78 4.36 8.49
CA MET A 297 -23.04 3.65 8.23
C MET A 297 -23.24 2.45 9.15
N ALA A 298 -22.20 1.64 9.38
CA ALA A 298 -22.27 0.52 10.31
C ALA A 298 -22.53 0.98 11.75
N LEU A 299 -21.96 2.11 12.17
CA LEU A 299 -22.14 2.68 13.50
C LEU A 299 -23.48 3.40 13.68
N LEU A 300 -24.15 3.84 12.62
CA LEU A 300 -25.50 4.44 12.72
C LEU A 300 -26.53 3.46 13.30
N ALA A 301 -26.33 2.15 13.09
CA ALA A 301 -27.15 1.11 13.71
C ALA A 301 -27.00 1.03 15.25
N ARG A 302 -25.96 1.67 15.82
CA ARG A 302 -25.63 1.67 17.25
C ARG A 302 -25.86 3.06 17.83
N ARG A 303 -27.05 3.34 18.37
CA ARG A 303 -27.39 4.66 18.94
C ARG A 303 -26.38 5.19 19.96
N ALA A 304 -25.79 4.30 20.77
CA ALA A 304 -24.76 4.66 21.75
C ALA A 304 -23.47 5.23 21.09
N ALA A 305 -23.20 4.91 19.82
CA ALA A 305 -22.05 5.41 19.06
C ALA A 305 -22.26 6.82 18.49
N TRP A 306 -23.51 7.30 18.41
CA TRP A 306 -23.85 8.53 17.67
C TRP A 306 -23.08 9.77 18.15
N PRO A 307 -22.93 10.05 19.46
CA PRO A 307 -22.20 11.23 19.89
C PRO A 307 -20.73 11.23 19.42
N ALA A 308 -20.06 10.08 19.52
CA ALA A 308 -18.68 9.92 19.07
C ALA A 308 -18.58 10.02 17.54
N LEU A 309 -19.50 9.39 16.82
CA LEU A 309 -19.57 9.41 15.36
C LEU A 309 -19.79 10.82 14.80
N LEU A 310 -20.85 11.50 15.23
CA LEU A 310 -21.22 12.83 14.74
C LEU A 310 -20.14 13.86 15.05
N ARG A 311 -19.59 13.82 16.27
CA ARG A 311 -18.49 14.71 16.66
C ARG A 311 -17.23 14.43 15.85
N THR A 312 -16.87 13.17 15.64
CA THR A 312 -15.71 12.79 14.82
C THR A 312 -15.90 13.26 13.38
N ALA A 313 -17.06 13.01 12.78
CA ALA A 313 -17.38 13.45 11.42
C ALA A 313 -17.32 14.98 11.29
N ALA A 314 -17.93 15.72 12.21
CA ALA A 314 -17.94 17.18 12.18
C ALA A 314 -16.52 17.78 12.30
N ILE A 315 -15.73 17.31 13.28
CA ILE A 315 -14.36 17.81 13.49
C ILE A 315 -13.45 17.42 12.34
N MET A 316 -13.56 16.18 11.85
CA MET A 316 -12.76 15.69 10.74
C MET A 316 -13.06 16.47 9.46
N LEU A 317 -14.34 16.73 9.16
CA LEU A 317 -14.75 17.55 8.03
C LEU A 317 -14.25 19.00 8.18
N ALA A 318 -14.41 19.60 9.37
CA ALA A 318 -13.94 20.95 9.64
C ALA A 318 -12.41 21.07 9.46
N ALA A 319 -11.64 20.11 9.97
CA ALA A 319 -10.18 20.09 9.81
C ALA A 319 -9.76 19.86 8.35
N PHE A 320 -10.45 18.97 7.63
CA PHE A 320 -10.22 18.72 6.22
C PHE A 320 -10.43 20.00 5.38
N LEU A 321 -11.57 20.68 5.59
CA LEU A 321 -11.90 21.94 4.93
C LEU A 321 -10.96 23.07 5.34
N ALA A 322 -10.56 23.12 6.62
CA ALA A 322 -9.62 24.12 7.12
C ALA A 322 -8.25 24.01 6.43
N VAL A 323 -7.72 22.80 6.22
CA VAL A 323 -6.44 22.62 5.50
C VAL A 323 -6.54 23.12 4.06
N HIS A 324 -7.57 22.71 3.31
CA HIS A 324 -7.78 23.19 1.93
C HIS A 324 -8.02 24.70 1.88
N GLY A 325 -8.79 25.24 2.82
CA GLY A 325 -9.03 26.67 2.98
C GLY A 325 -7.75 27.44 3.27
N LEU A 326 -6.89 26.95 4.17
CA LEU A 326 -5.59 27.55 4.45
C LEU A 326 -4.67 27.51 3.23
N VAL A 327 -4.66 26.41 2.46
CA VAL A 327 -3.89 26.32 1.21
C VAL A 327 -4.39 27.35 0.19
N ARG A 328 -5.71 27.48 0.02
CA ARG A 328 -6.32 28.50 -0.87
C ARG A 328 -5.98 29.92 -0.41
N LEU A 329 -6.10 30.23 0.88
CA LEU A 329 -5.77 31.55 1.41
C LEU A 329 -4.28 31.89 1.29
N TRP A 330 -3.41 30.90 1.52
CA TRP A 330 -1.96 31.08 1.47
C TRP A 330 -1.43 31.29 0.05
N SER A 331 -1.91 30.51 -0.91
CA SER A 331 -1.34 30.45 -2.26
C SER A 331 -2.27 30.94 -3.36
N GLY A 332 -3.57 31.02 -3.11
CA GLY A 332 -4.55 31.20 -4.18
C GLY A 332 -4.87 29.91 -4.96
N PHE A 333 -4.33 28.75 -4.58
CA PHE A 333 -4.59 27.49 -5.30
C PHE A 333 -6.06 27.05 -5.28
N ASP A 334 -6.64 26.86 -6.46
CA ASP A 334 -7.99 26.34 -6.64
C ASP A 334 -7.95 24.81 -6.88
N TYR A 335 -8.29 24.06 -5.84
CA TYR A 335 -8.28 22.59 -5.87
C TYR A 335 -9.26 22.02 -6.89
N LEU A 336 -10.45 22.62 -7.03
CA LEU A 336 -11.50 22.12 -7.92
C LEU A 336 -11.15 22.39 -9.38
N ALA A 337 -10.67 23.59 -9.69
CA ALA A 337 -10.19 23.92 -11.03
C ALA A 337 -8.98 23.06 -11.42
N ALA A 338 -8.05 22.81 -10.49
CA ALA A 338 -6.93 21.90 -10.72
C ALA A 338 -7.39 20.46 -11.00
N PHE A 339 -8.38 19.95 -10.25
CA PHE A 339 -8.98 18.64 -10.52
C PHE A 339 -9.63 18.58 -11.91
N GLN A 340 -10.37 19.62 -12.31
CA GLN A 340 -10.99 19.68 -13.64
C GLN A 340 -9.95 19.65 -14.76
N ALA A 341 -8.87 20.44 -14.63
CA ALA A 341 -7.78 20.46 -15.60
C ALA A 341 -7.06 19.10 -15.68
N ALA A 342 -6.78 18.48 -14.52
CA ALA A 342 -6.17 17.16 -14.44
C ALA A 342 -7.07 16.06 -15.02
N MET A 343 -8.38 16.11 -14.76
CA MET A 343 -9.35 15.17 -15.33
C MET A 343 -9.46 15.31 -16.84
N ALA A 344 -9.48 16.55 -17.36
CA ALA A 344 -9.49 16.80 -18.79
C ALA A 344 -8.23 16.23 -19.46
N GLN A 345 -7.05 16.47 -18.87
CA GLN A 345 -5.79 15.87 -19.35
C GLN A 345 -5.85 14.34 -19.28
N PHE A 346 -6.29 13.77 -18.16
CA PHE A 346 -6.37 12.33 -17.98
C PHE A 346 -7.26 11.68 -19.05
N ASN A 347 -8.44 12.25 -19.32
CA ASN A 347 -9.34 11.75 -20.35
C ASN A 347 -8.75 11.88 -21.76
N LEU A 348 -8.02 12.97 -22.03
CA LEU A 348 -7.32 13.16 -23.30
C LEU A 348 -6.22 12.11 -23.50
N ASP A 349 -5.40 11.87 -22.48
CA ASP A 349 -4.34 10.86 -22.52
C ASP A 349 -4.93 9.46 -22.69
N GLN A 350 -6.04 9.17 -22.00
CA GLN A 350 -6.77 7.92 -22.15
C GLN A 350 -7.35 7.75 -23.56
N HIS A 351 -7.84 8.82 -24.19
CA HIS A 351 -8.33 8.79 -25.56
C HIS A 351 -7.21 8.51 -26.56
N HIS A 352 -6.09 9.25 -26.49
CA HIS A 352 -4.95 9.02 -27.39
C HIS A 352 -4.37 7.62 -27.25
N LEU A 353 -4.30 7.09 -26.03
CA LEU A 353 -3.87 5.70 -25.82
C LEU A 353 -4.81 4.69 -26.50
N ASP A 354 -6.12 4.94 -26.49
CA ASP A 354 -7.10 4.07 -27.15
C ASP A 354 -7.00 4.14 -28.68
N GLU A 355 -6.57 5.28 -29.25
CA GLU A 355 -6.32 5.43 -30.69
C GLU A 355 -5.05 4.68 -31.15
N ILE A 356 -4.00 4.68 -30.34
CA ILE A 356 -2.72 4.05 -30.67
C ILE A 356 -2.75 2.54 -30.39
N THR A 357 -3.36 2.13 -29.28
CA THR A 357 -3.42 0.73 -28.86
C THR A 357 -4.78 0.47 -28.22
N PRO A 358 -5.78 0.00 -29.00
CA PRO A 358 -7.14 -0.20 -28.49
C PRO A 358 -7.17 -1.10 -27.26
N ARG A 359 -7.63 -0.55 -26.13
CA ARG A 359 -7.70 -1.27 -24.84
C ARG A 359 -9.10 -1.78 -24.58
N TYR A 360 -9.21 -2.74 -23.66
CA TYR A 360 -10.51 -3.21 -23.19
C TYR A 360 -11.35 -2.07 -22.58
N PRO A 361 -12.70 -2.14 -22.70
CA PRO A 361 -13.58 -1.20 -22.03
C PRO A 361 -13.33 -1.15 -20.51
N GLY A 362 -13.50 0.03 -19.91
CA GLY A 362 -13.19 0.26 -18.49
C GLY A 362 -13.89 -0.69 -17.49
N ILE A 363 -15.03 -1.27 -17.87
CA ILE A 363 -15.73 -2.28 -17.04
C ILE A 363 -14.89 -3.55 -16.85
N TYR A 364 -14.13 -3.98 -17.85
CA TYR A 364 -13.24 -5.15 -17.72
C TYR A 364 -12.09 -4.87 -16.76
N PHE A 365 -11.59 -3.63 -16.76
CA PHE A 365 -10.60 -3.20 -15.76
C PHE A 365 -11.16 -3.27 -14.35
N ARG A 366 -12.39 -2.82 -14.13
CA ARG A 366 -13.03 -2.91 -12.81
C ARG A 366 -13.34 -4.35 -12.42
N LEU A 367 -13.89 -5.18 -13.32
CA LEU A 367 -14.35 -6.52 -12.92
C LEU A 367 -13.24 -7.57 -12.86
N LEU A 368 -12.22 -7.46 -13.71
CA LEU A 368 -11.22 -8.49 -13.90
C LEU A 368 -9.80 -7.97 -13.69
N PHE A 369 -9.39 -6.96 -14.46
CA PHE A 369 -7.96 -6.62 -14.50
C PHE A 369 -7.48 -6.00 -13.19
N ASN A 370 -8.05 -4.88 -12.72
CA ASN A 370 -7.61 -4.24 -11.47
C ASN A 370 -7.65 -5.19 -10.26
N PRO A 371 -8.72 -5.97 -10.02
CA PRO A 371 -8.71 -6.96 -8.94
C PRO A 371 -7.56 -7.96 -9.07
N ALA A 372 -7.32 -8.49 -10.28
CA ALA A 372 -6.22 -9.42 -10.51
C ALA A 372 -4.85 -8.75 -10.33
N THR A 373 -4.69 -7.47 -10.72
CA THR A 373 -3.52 -6.63 -10.40
C THR A 373 -3.27 -6.64 -8.91
N TRP A 374 -4.30 -6.27 -8.15
CA TRP A 374 -4.20 -6.03 -6.73
C TRP A 374 -3.96 -7.32 -5.97
N PHE A 375 -4.58 -8.44 -6.36
CA PHE A 375 -4.30 -9.73 -5.73
C PHE A 375 -2.89 -10.24 -6.05
N TYR A 376 -2.35 -9.97 -7.23
CA TYR A 376 -0.95 -10.30 -7.48
C TYR A 376 -0.02 -9.43 -6.63
N PHE A 377 -0.23 -8.12 -6.64
CA PHE A 377 0.68 -7.14 -6.04
C PHE A 377 0.51 -6.92 -4.54
N ALA A 378 -0.63 -7.32 -3.97
CA ALA A 378 -0.76 -7.58 -2.53
C ALA A 378 0.13 -8.75 -2.10
N GLY A 379 0.55 -9.56 -3.07
CA GLY A 379 1.31 -10.78 -2.92
C GLY A 379 0.40 -12.00 -2.74
N ILE A 380 0.75 -13.08 -3.43
CA ILE A 380 -0.07 -14.30 -3.50
C ILE A 380 -0.42 -14.83 -2.09
N PRO A 381 0.52 -14.91 -1.13
CA PRO A 381 0.19 -15.28 0.24
C PRO A 381 -0.90 -14.41 0.88
N VAL A 382 -0.78 -13.07 0.83
CA VAL A 382 -1.77 -12.15 1.42
C VAL A 382 -3.12 -12.33 0.75
N SER A 383 -3.14 -12.47 -0.56
CA SER A 383 -4.36 -12.66 -1.35
C SER A 383 -5.10 -13.94 -1.00
N LEU A 384 -4.38 -15.07 -0.92
CA LEU A 384 -4.98 -16.35 -0.52
C LEU A 384 -5.49 -16.31 0.93
N LEU A 385 -4.74 -15.68 1.83
CA LEU A 385 -5.13 -15.54 3.24
C LEU A 385 -6.32 -14.60 3.42
N PHE A 386 -6.38 -13.50 2.65
CA PHE A 386 -7.52 -12.59 2.59
C PHE A 386 -8.79 -13.33 2.13
N LEU A 387 -8.71 -14.04 0.99
CA LEU A 387 -9.84 -14.80 0.45
C LEU A 387 -10.28 -15.89 1.43
N ARG A 388 -9.32 -16.62 2.01
CA ARG A 388 -9.61 -17.61 3.06
C ARG A 388 -10.29 -16.98 4.25
N ARG A 389 -9.86 -15.78 4.67
CA ARG A 389 -10.48 -15.08 5.80
C ARG A 389 -11.91 -14.67 5.46
N CYS A 390 -12.17 -14.15 4.26
CA CYS A 390 -13.51 -13.85 3.76
C CYS A 390 -14.42 -15.10 3.76
N CYS A 391 -13.92 -16.26 3.36
CA CYS A 391 -14.68 -17.51 3.38
C CYS A 391 -14.95 -18.06 4.79
N THR A 392 -14.09 -17.73 5.76
CA THR A 392 -14.16 -18.23 7.15
C THR A 392 -14.77 -17.23 8.13
N LEU A 393 -15.34 -16.12 7.64
CA LEU A 393 -15.95 -15.05 8.45
C LEU A 393 -17.04 -15.54 9.42
N ARG A 394 -17.75 -16.62 9.08
CA ARG A 394 -18.80 -17.19 9.93
C ARG A 394 -18.25 -17.80 11.22
N GLY A 395 -17.01 -18.28 11.21
CA GLY A 395 -16.33 -18.84 12.38
C GLY A 395 -15.73 -17.78 13.30
N VAL A 396 -15.77 -16.51 12.90
CA VAL A 396 -15.28 -15.39 13.69
C VAL A 396 -16.36 -15.01 14.68
N SER A 397 -16.02 -15.05 15.97
CA SER A 397 -16.97 -14.68 17.00
C SER A 397 -17.50 -13.27 16.72
N PRO A 398 -18.84 -13.08 16.69
CA PRO A 398 -19.42 -11.76 16.54
C PRO A 398 -19.20 -10.89 17.77
N ASN A 399 -18.61 -11.44 18.85
CA ASN A 399 -18.44 -10.75 20.12
C ASN A 399 -17.87 -9.35 19.90
N ASP A 400 -18.69 -8.35 20.23
CA ASP A 400 -18.35 -6.93 20.38
C ASP A 400 -17.48 -6.69 21.64
N GLY A 401 -16.91 -7.76 22.21
CA GLY A 401 -16.25 -7.79 23.50
C GLY A 401 -14.91 -7.04 23.50
N GLY A 402 -14.96 -5.77 23.90
CA GLY A 402 -13.79 -5.07 24.46
C GLY A 402 -13.57 -3.62 24.02
N GLY A 403 -14.38 -3.07 23.12
CA GLY A 403 -14.26 -1.67 22.71
C GLY A 403 -15.52 -0.89 23.02
N GLY A 404 -15.40 0.37 23.45
CA GLY A 404 -16.54 1.23 23.81
C GLY A 404 -17.60 1.37 22.71
N ALA A 405 -18.65 2.16 22.96
CA ALA A 405 -19.85 2.22 22.12
C ALA A 405 -19.62 2.39 20.60
N ALA A 406 -18.49 2.98 20.18
CA ALA A 406 -18.11 3.21 18.78
C ALA A 406 -17.10 2.20 18.21
N ALA A 407 -16.80 1.10 18.91
CA ALA A 407 -15.94 0.04 18.40
C ALA A 407 -16.75 -1.00 17.61
N LEU A 408 -16.25 -1.36 16.43
CA LEU A 408 -16.80 -2.45 15.62
C LEU A 408 -16.11 -3.76 16.00
N GLY A 409 -16.88 -4.82 16.20
CA GLY A 409 -16.33 -6.16 16.45
C GLY A 409 -15.46 -6.66 15.28
N PRO A 410 -14.61 -7.69 15.49
CA PRO A 410 -13.67 -8.17 14.47
C PRO A 410 -14.36 -8.61 13.17
N ARG A 411 -15.49 -9.32 13.27
CA ARG A 411 -16.26 -9.77 12.11
C ARG A 411 -16.79 -8.61 11.27
N ALA A 412 -17.38 -7.60 11.90
CA ALA A 412 -17.86 -6.40 11.21
C ALA A 412 -16.69 -5.64 10.56
N THR A 413 -15.60 -5.48 11.29
CA THR A 413 -14.37 -4.84 10.78
C THR A 413 -13.86 -5.54 9.51
N LEU A 414 -13.76 -6.87 9.52
CA LEU A 414 -13.31 -7.64 8.36
C LEU A 414 -14.24 -7.50 7.15
N LEU A 415 -15.56 -7.49 7.36
CA LEU A 415 -16.53 -7.24 6.30
C LEU A 415 -16.37 -5.85 5.70
N LEU A 416 -16.18 -4.82 6.53
CA LEU A 416 -15.98 -3.45 6.05
C LEU A 416 -14.64 -3.28 5.32
N LEU A 417 -13.58 -3.98 5.74
CA LEU A 417 -12.29 -3.99 5.02
C LEU A 417 -12.47 -4.56 3.61
N ALA A 418 -13.16 -5.70 3.49
CA ALA A 418 -13.46 -6.30 2.19
C ALA A 418 -14.37 -5.41 1.32
N ALA A 419 -15.43 -4.85 1.91
CA ALA A 419 -16.33 -3.91 1.22
C ALA A 419 -15.60 -2.65 0.76
N THR A 420 -14.62 -2.17 1.53
CA THR A 420 -13.81 -1.01 1.18
C THR A 420 -12.85 -1.33 0.03
N ALA A 421 -12.21 -2.50 0.03
CA ALA A 421 -11.39 -2.94 -1.10
C ALA A 421 -12.21 -3.01 -2.40
N VAL A 422 -13.45 -3.50 -2.32
CA VAL A 422 -14.41 -3.47 -3.44
C VAL A 422 -14.77 -2.04 -3.82
N ALA A 423 -15.07 -1.16 -2.86
CA ALA A 423 -15.38 0.24 -3.15
C ALA A 423 -14.21 0.95 -3.86
N PHE A 424 -12.98 0.75 -3.38
CA PHE A 424 -11.78 1.31 -4.02
C PHE A 424 -11.62 0.81 -5.46
N ASN A 425 -11.98 -0.44 -5.75
CA ASN A 425 -12.03 -0.98 -7.11
C ASN A 425 -12.90 -0.16 -8.05
N PHE A 426 -14.10 0.17 -7.62
CA PHE A 426 -15.05 0.92 -8.46
C PHE A 426 -14.76 2.41 -8.50
N LEU A 427 -14.09 2.96 -7.48
CA LEU A 427 -13.67 4.35 -7.42
C LEU A 427 -12.34 4.60 -8.15
N TYR A 428 -11.55 3.56 -8.42
CA TYR A 428 -10.31 3.69 -9.17
C TYR A 428 -10.61 3.96 -10.66
N LEU A 429 -10.12 5.10 -11.14
CA LEU A 429 -10.48 5.64 -12.45
C LEU A 429 -9.60 5.11 -13.59
N ALA A 430 -8.35 4.75 -13.28
CA ALA A 430 -7.40 4.38 -14.32
C ALA A 430 -7.58 2.96 -14.86
N ARG A 431 -7.35 2.82 -16.16
CA ARG A 431 -7.31 1.56 -16.89
C ARG A 431 -5.86 1.09 -16.95
N GLY A 432 -5.40 0.45 -15.87
CA GLY A 432 -4.00 0.06 -15.67
C GLY A 432 -3.33 0.84 -14.54
N GLU A 433 -2.03 0.56 -14.33
CA GLU A 433 -1.15 1.17 -13.30
C GLU A 433 -1.63 1.05 -11.85
N GLY A 434 -2.58 0.15 -11.59
CA GLY A 434 -3.21 0.00 -10.29
C GLY A 434 -2.23 -0.42 -9.20
N GLU A 435 -1.15 -1.11 -9.56
CA GLU A 435 -0.15 -1.63 -8.65
C GLU A 435 0.63 -0.54 -7.88
N ARG A 436 0.98 0.57 -8.54
CA ARG A 436 1.68 1.69 -7.90
C ARG A 436 0.73 2.74 -7.34
N SER A 437 -0.33 3.02 -8.09
CA SER A 437 -1.15 4.19 -7.83
C SER A 437 -2.20 3.94 -6.74
N ALA A 438 -2.52 2.67 -6.46
CA ALA A 438 -3.46 2.23 -5.44
C ALA A 438 -2.77 1.67 -4.19
N LEU A 439 -1.56 2.15 -3.82
CA LEU A 439 -0.86 1.71 -2.59
C LEU A 439 -1.72 1.80 -1.31
N TYR A 440 -2.71 2.70 -1.30
CA TYR A 440 -3.68 2.86 -0.21
C TYR A 440 -4.63 1.66 -0.04
N LEU A 441 -4.75 0.78 -1.03
CA LEU A 441 -5.63 -0.39 -1.00
C LEU A 441 -5.01 -1.57 -0.26
N PHE A 442 -3.72 -1.83 -0.44
CA PHE A 442 -3.07 -3.03 0.11
C PHE A 442 -3.22 -3.21 1.63
N PRO A 443 -3.20 -2.15 2.47
CA PRO A 443 -3.49 -2.27 3.90
C PRO A 443 -4.84 -2.96 4.20
N PHE A 444 -5.84 -2.81 3.33
CA PHE A 444 -7.17 -3.43 3.47
C PHE A 444 -7.19 -4.92 3.11
N LEU A 445 -6.21 -5.40 2.34
CA LEU A 445 -5.99 -6.81 2.06
C LEU A 445 -5.05 -7.47 3.09
N ILE A 446 -4.04 -6.72 3.53
CA ILE A 446 -3.08 -7.14 4.55
C ILE A 446 -3.76 -7.33 5.90
N ALA A 447 -4.67 -6.43 6.30
CA ALA A 447 -5.28 -6.47 7.63
C ALA A 447 -6.06 -7.79 7.90
N PRO A 448 -6.94 -8.28 7.01
CA PRO A 448 -7.57 -9.59 7.17
C PRO A 448 -6.58 -10.77 7.12
N ALA A 449 -5.56 -10.70 6.27
CA ALA A 449 -4.54 -11.75 6.18
C ALA A 449 -3.71 -11.85 7.48
N ALA A 450 -3.30 -10.71 8.02
CA ALA A 450 -2.58 -10.62 9.30
C ALA A 450 -3.43 -11.17 10.45
N HIS A 451 -4.71 -10.79 10.51
CA HIS A 451 -5.64 -11.33 11.49
C HIS A 451 -5.77 -12.86 11.40
N PHE A 452 -5.92 -13.40 10.19
CA PHE A 452 -6.00 -14.83 9.97
C PHE A 452 -4.74 -15.54 10.49
N LEU A 453 -3.56 -15.05 10.14
CA LEU A 453 -2.28 -15.64 10.56
C LEU A 453 -2.07 -15.64 12.07
N THR A 454 -2.64 -14.68 12.79
CA THR A 454 -2.51 -14.62 14.26
C THR A 454 -3.55 -15.42 15.02
N GLU A 455 -4.70 -15.73 14.41
CA GLU A 455 -5.68 -16.66 14.98
C GLU A 455 -5.33 -18.12 14.68
N ASP A 456 -4.77 -18.39 13.50
CA ASP A 456 -4.40 -19.74 13.09
C ASP A 456 -3.10 -20.17 13.79
N ARG A 457 -3.24 -21.14 14.71
CA ARG A 457 -2.12 -21.65 15.53
C ARG A 457 -1.18 -22.59 14.77
N ARG A 458 -1.37 -22.81 13.47
CA ARG A 458 -0.47 -23.67 12.68
C ARG A 458 0.91 -23.02 12.57
N ALA A 459 1.87 -23.64 13.26
CA ALA A 459 3.25 -23.18 13.30
C ALA A 459 3.84 -23.00 11.89
N GLY A 460 4.57 -21.90 11.68
CA GLY A 460 5.34 -21.64 10.47
C GLY A 460 4.57 -20.98 9.32
N LEU A 461 3.25 -20.78 9.41
CA LEU A 461 2.50 -20.13 8.32
C LEU A 461 2.94 -18.69 8.06
N LEU A 462 3.18 -17.88 9.09
CA LEU A 462 3.67 -16.51 8.93
C LEU A 462 5.07 -16.48 8.29
N PRO A 463 6.09 -17.21 8.79
CA PRO A 463 7.38 -17.31 8.11
C PRO A 463 7.27 -17.76 6.65
N ALA A 464 6.42 -18.75 6.35
CA ALA A 464 6.18 -19.22 4.99
C ALA A 464 5.57 -18.11 4.11
N ALA A 465 4.59 -17.36 4.63
CA ALA A 465 4.02 -16.21 3.94
C ALA A 465 5.09 -15.14 3.66
N LEU A 466 5.88 -14.74 4.66
CA LEU A 466 6.95 -13.75 4.51
C LEU A 466 8.00 -14.19 3.48
N ALA A 467 8.41 -15.46 3.51
CA ALA A 467 9.37 -16.02 2.56
C ALA A 467 8.82 -16.04 1.13
N ALA A 468 7.57 -16.48 0.94
CA ALA A 468 6.94 -16.50 -0.38
C ALA A 468 6.72 -15.09 -0.94
N MET A 469 6.35 -14.13 -0.10
CA MET A 469 6.21 -12.70 -0.46
C MET A 469 7.55 -12.09 -0.89
N ALA A 470 8.62 -12.33 -0.13
CA ALA A 470 9.95 -11.86 -0.44
C ALA A 470 10.49 -12.48 -1.75
N ALA A 471 10.28 -13.78 -1.95
CA ALA A 471 10.60 -14.47 -3.19
C ALA A 471 9.80 -13.88 -4.36
N GLN A 472 8.51 -13.60 -4.17
CA GLN A 472 7.70 -12.93 -5.18
C GLN A 472 8.25 -11.55 -5.54
N CYS A 473 8.67 -10.72 -4.58
CA CYS A 473 9.27 -9.41 -4.88
C CYS A 473 10.49 -9.55 -5.79
N LEU A 474 11.43 -10.43 -5.42
CA LEU A 474 12.67 -10.66 -6.18
C LEU A 474 12.39 -11.22 -7.58
N LEU A 475 11.48 -12.19 -7.68
CA LEU A 475 11.12 -12.78 -8.96
C LEU A 475 10.36 -11.79 -9.85
N THR A 476 9.47 -10.98 -9.28
CA THR A 476 8.74 -9.95 -10.02
C THR A 476 9.72 -8.95 -10.61
N GLU A 477 10.67 -8.45 -9.81
CA GLU A 477 11.69 -7.51 -10.28
C GLU A 477 12.64 -8.12 -11.33
N ALA A 478 13.00 -9.40 -11.17
CA ALA A 478 13.86 -10.10 -12.12
C ALA A 478 13.15 -10.34 -13.47
N VAL A 479 11.87 -10.71 -13.45
CA VAL A 479 11.11 -11.09 -14.65
C VAL A 479 10.48 -9.88 -15.34
N PHE A 480 9.94 -8.95 -14.55
CA PHE A 480 9.23 -7.77 -15.03
C PHE A 480 10.07 -6.52 -14.83
N TYR A 481 10.15 -5.70 -15.87
CA TYR A 481 10.63 -4.34 -15.76
C TYR A 481 9.43 -3.48 -15.36
N THR A 482 9.41 -3.13 -14.07
CA THR A 482 8.33 -2.37 -13.42
C THR A 482 8.58 -0.86 -13.45
N TYR A 483 9.75 -0.46 -13.94
CA TYR A 483 10.08 0.94 -14.21
C TYR A 483 9.42 1.39 -15.50
N TRP A 484 8.96 2.63 -15.43
CA TRP A 484 8.31 3.34 -16.52
C TRP A 484 9.35 3.98 -17.41
#